data_AF-A0A530Y740-F1
#
_entry.id   AF-A0A530Y740-F1
#
_cell.length_a   1.000
_cell.length_b   1.000
_cell.length_c   1.000
_cell.angle_alpha   90.00
_cell.angle_beta   90.00
_cell.angle_gamma   90.00
#
_symmetry.space_group_name_H-M   'P 1'
#
loop_
_entity.id
_entity.type
_entity.pdbx_description
1 polymer ?
#
loop_
_entity_poly.entity_id
_entity_poly.type
_entity_poly.pdbx_seq_one_letter_code
_entity_poly.pdbx_strand_id
1 'polypeptide(L)'
;METGKGADALDRPPQLNAALALARQTKCPVVVAKLDRLSREVAFIAGLMVQRVPFIVAELGVDADPFMLHLYAALAEKERRLISERTKAALASRKTTGLKLGNPTNTAEAAARGRKISIREADRFAQTVLPIIASIQRSGITSLRGLAIALNNRRVRTARNGQWQVSNVRNVLA
;
A
#
# COMPACT_ATOMS: atom_id res chain seq x y z
N MET A 1 3.66 -1.54 -10.52
CA MET A 1 2.36 -0.91 -10.78
C MET A 1 1.61 -0.86 -9.46
N GLU A 2 1.78 0.20 -8.67
CA GLU A 2 1.11 0.31 -7.37
C GLU A 2 -0.28 0.92 -7.55
N THR A 3 -1.28 0.13 -7.17
CA THR A 3 -2.71 0.43 -7.28
C THR A 3 -3.13 1.52 -6.32
N GLY A 4 -3.82 2.54 -6.85
CA GLY A 4 -4.41 3.63 -6.09
C GLY A 4 -5.66 3.22 -5.29
N LYS A 5 -5.46 2.55 -4.15
CA LYS A 5 -6.43 2.56 -3.04
C LYS A 5 -5.80 1.88 -1.83
N GLY A 6 -5.43 2.67 -0.84
CA GLY A 6 -4.93 2.16 0.44
C GLY A 6 -4.56 3.32 1.32
N ALA A 7 -5.22 3.42 2.47
CA ALA A 7 -4.96 4.39 3.52
C ALA A 7 -3.61 4.16 4.25
N ASP A 8 -2.65 3.49 3.60
CA ASP A 8 -1.31 3.24 4.10
C ASP A 8 -0.33 4.29 3.56
N ALA A 9 -0.70 5.57 3.71
CA ALA A 9 0.20 6.70 3.43
C ALA A 9 1.42 6.75 4.39
N LEU A 10 1.53 5.80 5.33
CA LEU A 10 2.60 5.72 6.31
C LEU A 10 3.69 4.69 5.99
N ASP A 11 3.43 3.69 5.14
CA ASP A 11 4.48 2.82 4.61
C ASP A 11 5.04 3.42 3.31
N ARG A 12 5.84 4.45 3.55
CA ARG A 12 6.69 5.14 2.58
C ARG A 12 7.43 4.10 1.73
N PRO A 13 7.60 4.31 0.41
CA PRO A 13 8.41 3.42 -0.40
C PRO A 13 9.82 3.36 0.22
N PRO A 14 10.31 2.18 0.65
CA PRO A 14 11.60 2.08 1.31
C PRO A 14 12.75 2.63 0.45
N GLN A 15 12.58 2.59 -0.88
CA GLN A 15 13.52 3.16 -1.83
C GLN A 15 13.59 4.69 -1.78
N LEU A 16 12.47 5.39 -1.52
CA LEU A 16 12.45 6.85 -1.45
C LEU A 16 13.18 7.35 -0.20
N ASN A 17 12.97 6.72 0.95
CA ASN A 17 13.69 7.06 2.18
C ASN A 17 15.19 6.82 2.03
N ALA A 18 15.59 5.71 1.41
CA ALA A 18 17.00 5.43 1.13
C ALA A 18 17.62 6.48 0.19
N ALA A 19 16.90 6.86 -0.88
CA ALA A 19 17.36 7.91 -1.80
C ALA A 19 17.51 9.27 -1.12
N LEU A 20 16.55 9.65 -0.26
CA LEU A 20 16.61 10.90 0.51
C LEU A 20 17.75 10.91 1.54
N ALA A 21 17.99 9.77 2.21
CA ALA A 21 19.11 9.63 3.14
C ALA A 21 20.46 9.74 2.43
N LEU A 22 20.59 9.10 1.25
CA LEU A 22 21.79 9.18 0.42
C LEU A 22 22.02 10.60 -0.11
N ALA A 23 20.97 11.27 -0.60
CA ALA A 23 21.03 12.65 -1.07
C ALA A 23 21.48 13.62 0.04
N ARG A 24 21.02 13.41 1.29
CA ARG A 24 21.50 14.18 2.45
C ARG A 24 22.99 13.99 2.73
N GLN A 25 23.48 12.76 2.68
CA GLN A 25 24.89 12.46 2.93
C GLN A 25 25.80 13.03 1.84
N THR A 26 25.35 12.96 0.59
CA THR A 26 26.13 13.35 -0.59
C THR A 26 25.95 14.82 -0.99
N LYS A 27 24.98 15.53 -0.38
CA LYS A 27 24.55 16.88 -0.77
C LYS A 27 24.12 16.98 -2.24
N CYS A 28 23.66 15.88 -2.83
CA CYS A 28 23.19 15.84 -4.20
C CYS A 28 21.69 16.15 -4.29
N PRO A 29 21.23 16.80 -5.39
CA PRO A 29 19.83 17.04 -5.60
C PRO A 29 19.07 15.75 -5.94
N VAL A 30 17.84 15.63 -5.44
CA VAL A 30 16.94 14.56 -5.88
C VAL A 30 16.12 15.06 -7.06
N VAL A 31 16.26 14.39 -8.20
CA VAL A 31 15.52 14.72 -9.42
C VAL A 31 14.20 13.95 -9.45
N VAL A 32 13.11 14.67 -9.71
CA VAL A 32 11.79 14.06 -9.93
C VAL A 32 11.16 14.51 -11.23
N ALA A 33 10.45 13.59 -11.88
CA ALA A 33 9.79 13.88 -13.15
C ALA A 33 8.68 14.94 -12.99
N LYS A 34 7.84 14.81 -11.95
CA LYS A 34 6.72 15.71 -11.65
C LYS A 34 6.45 15.78 -10.16
N LEU A 35 5.89 16.89 -9.69
CA LEU A 35 5.62 17.12 -8.27
C LEU A 35 4.55 16.16 -7.69
N ASP A 36 3.57 15.75 -8.51
CA ASP A 36 2.52 14.79 -8.14
C ASP A 36 3.05 13.37 -7.84
N ARG A 37 4.27 13.07 -8.30
CA ARG A 37 4.93 11.76 -8.12
C ARG A 37 5.75 11.67 -6.84
N LEU A 38 6.12 12.80 -6.25
CA LEU A 38 6.92 12.85 -5.03
C LEU A 38 6.07 12.53 -3.79
N SER A 39 4.83 13.03 -3.74
CA SER A 39 3.85 12.62 -2.74
C SER A 39 2.43 13.01 -3.14
N ARG A 40 1.46 12.24 -2.66
CA ARG A 40 0.06 12.64 -2.68
C ARG A 40 -0.22 13.78 -1.70
N GLU A 41 0.66 14.08 -0.76
CA GLU A 41 0.46 15.07 0.30
C GLU A 41 1.46 16.22 0.22
N VAL A 42 0.93 17.45 0.20
CA VAL A 42 1.70 18.71 0.19
C VAL A 42 2.61 18.85 1.40
N ALA A 43 2.18 18.30 2.55
CA ALA A 43 2.97 18.24 3.77
C ALA A 43 4.32 17.54 3.58
N PHE A 44 4.42 16.59 2.65
CA PHE A 44 5.68 15.88 2.36
C PHE A 44 6.70 16.79 1.69
N ILE A 45 6.29 17.55 0.68
CA ILE A 45 7.18 18.48 -0.04
C ILE A 45 7.70 19.57 0.91
N ALA A 46 6.81 20.11 1.76
CA ALA A 46 7.19 21.08 2.78
C ALA A 46 8.18 20.48 3.81
N GLY A 47 7.97 19.23 4.24
CA GLY A 47 8.88 18.54 5.16
C GLY A 47 10.27 18.28 4.59
N LEU A 48 10.39 18.03 3.29
CA LEU A 48 11.67 17.84 2.61
C LEU A 48 12.50 19.13 2.53
N MET A 49 11.84 20.28 2.44
CA MET A 49 12.49 21.59 2.49
C MET A 49 13.04 21.91 3.88
N VAL A 50 12.31 21.56 4.95
CA VAL A 50 12.82 21.65 6.34
C VAL A 50 14.11 20.84 6.49
N GLN A 51 14.21 19.72 5.79
CA GLN A 51 15.39 18.85 5.79
C GLN A 51 16.53 19.34 4.88
N ARG A 52 16.38 20.49 4.20
CA ARG A 52 17.37 21.12 3.30
C ARG A 52 17.92 20.19 2.22
N VAL A 53 17.11 19.28 1.71
CA VAL A 53 17.49 18.46 0.56
C VAL A 53 17.22 19.28 -0.72
N PRO A 54 18.21 19.49 -1.60
CA PRO A 54 17.96 20.15 -2.87
C PRO A 54 17.14 19.24 -3.79
N PHE A 55 16.18 19.81 -4.53
CA PHE A 55 15.33 19.07 -5.47
C PHE A 55 15.33 19.74 -6.83
N ILE A 56 15.24 18.92 -7.87
CA ILE A 56 15.04 19.37 -9.24
C ILE A 56 13.77 18.71 -9.74
N VAL A 57 12.79 19.51 -10.16
CA VAL A 57 11.58 19.00 -10.82
C VAL A 57 11.75 19.19 -12.31
N ALA A 58 11.78 18.10 -13.07
CA ALA A 58 12.04 18.14 -14.51
C ALA A 58 11.07 19.06 -15.27
N GLU A 59 9.83 19.20 -14.80
CA GLU A 59 8.83 20.12 -15.36
C GLU A 59 9.07 21.60 -15.04
N LEU A 60 9.65 21.93 -13.88
CA LEU A 60 9.88 23.32 -13.47
C LEU A 60 11.29 23.81 -13.82
N GLY A 61 12.18 22.91 -14.24
CA GLY A 61 13.57 23.23 -14.50
C GLY A 61 14.45 23.17 -13.25
N VAL A 62 15.71 23.57 -13.43
CA VAL A 62 16.79 23.40 -12.44
C VAL A 62 16.69 24.41 -11.29
N ASP A 63 16.01 25.54 -11.52
CA ASP A 63 15.90 26.67 -10.59
C ASP A 63 14.55 26.72 -9.85
N ALA A 64 13.96 25.56 -9.57
CA ALA A 64 12.74 25.51 -8.78
C ALA A 64 13.04 25.91 -7.33
N ASP A 65 12.94 27.21 -7.03
CA ASP A 65 13.09 27.78 -5.70
C ASP A 65 12.20 27.01 -4.71
N PRO A 66 12.72 26.60 -3.54
CA PRO A 66 11.91 26.03 -2.47
C PRO A 66 10.60 26.80 -2.20
N PHE A 67 10.59 28.14 -2.30
CA PHE A 67 9.35 28.93 -2.21
C PHE A 67 8.33 28.58 -3.31
N MET A 68 8.78 28.49 -4.56
CA MET A 68 7.91 28.13 -5.69
C MET A 68 7.34 26.73 -5.52
N LEU A 69 8.14 25.77 -5.07
CA LEU A 69 7.67 24.41 -4.77
C LEU A 69 6.55 24.41 -3.72
N HIS A 70 6.63 25.26 -2.69
CA HIS A 70 5.57 25.41 -1.69
C HIS A 70 4.28 25.96 -2.30
N LEU A 71 4.39 26.99 -3.14
CA LEU A 71 3.24 27.58 -3.83
C LEU A 71 2.56 26.57 -4.77
N TYR A 72 3.34 25.83 -5.56
CA TYR A 72 2.80 24.78 -6.44
C TYR A 72 2.15 23.65 -5.67
N ALA A 73 2.75 23.24 -4.54
CA ALA A 73 2.16 22.23 -3.70
C ALA A 73 0.81 22.72 -3.13
N ALA A 74 0.77 23.91 -2.54
CA ALA A 74 -0.47 24.51 -2.02
C ALA A 74 -1.55 24.67 -3.10
N LEU A 75 -1.16 25.08 -4.31
CA LEU A 75 -2.06 25.18 -5.46
C LEU A 75 -2.63 23.80 -5.84
N ALA A 76 -1.79 22.77 -5.92
CA ALA A 76 -2.21 21.42 -6.25
C ALA A 76 -3.17 20.82 -5.20
N GLU A 77 -2.98 21.11 -3.90
CA GLU A 77 -3.93 20.72 -2.86
C GLU A 77 -5.27 21.41 -3.03
N LYS A 78 -5.27 22.73 -3.29
CA LYS A 78 -6.50 23.50 -3.53
C LYS A 78 -7.24 22.95 -4.74
N GLU A 79 -6.54 22.68 -5.84
CA GLU A 79 -7.14 22.11 -7.04
C GLU A 79 -7.77 20.74 -6.77
N ARG A 80 -7.07 19.85 -6.05
CA ARG A 80 -7.63 18.55 -5.66
C ARG A 80 -8.89 18.69 -4.82
N ARG A 81 -8.90 19.63 -3.87
CA ARG A 81 -10.07 19.93 -3.03
C ARG A 81 -11.26 20.37 -3.90
N LEU A 82 -11.04 21.30 -4.82
CA LEU A 82 -12.05 21.78 -5.75
C LEU A 82 -12.59 20.68 -6.67
N ILE A 83 -11.73 19.80 -7.19
CA ILE A 83 -12.16 18.64 -8.00
C ILE A 83 -13.05 17.72 -7.17
N SER A 84 -12.66 17.42 -5.93
CA SER A 84 -13.46 16.60 -5.01
C SER A 84 -14.82 17.26 -4.72
N GLU A 85 -14.84 18.56 -4.43
CA GLU A 85 -16.06 19.33 -4.17
C GLU A 85 -17.01 19.31 -5.38
N ARG A 86 -16.49 19.61 -6.58
CA ARG A 86 -17.26 19.56 -7.83
C ARG A 86 -17.82 18.17 -8.10
N THR A 87 -17.01 17.13 -7.89
CA THR A 87 -17.45 15.74 -8.09
C THR A 87 -18.56 15.39 -7.10
N LYS A 88 -18.41 15.74 -5.83
CA LYS A 88 -19.45 15.52 -4.80
C LYS A 88 -20.73 16.28 -5.13
N ALA A 89 -20.63 17.53 -5.56
CA ALA A 89 -21.78 18.34 -5.96
C ALA A 89 -22.52 17.72 -7.17
N ALA A 90 -21.78 17.29 -8.20
CA ALA A 90 -22.35 16.62 -9.36
C ALA A 90 -23.02 15.28 -8.99
N LEU A 91 -22.41 14.49 -8.10
CA LEU A 91 -23.00 13.24 -7.61
C LEU A 91 -24.25 13.50 -6.75
N ALA A 92 -24.24 14.54 -5.91
CA ALA A 92 -25.39 14.93 -5.10
C ALA A 92 -26.58 15.32 -6.00
N SER A 93 -26.34 16.14 -7.02
CA SER A 93 -27.36 16.50 -8.02
C SER A 93 -27.89 15.28 -8.77
N ARG A 94 -27.03 14.37 -9.23
CA ARG A 94 -27.49 13.13 -9.89
C ARG A 94 -28.31 12.23 -8.95
N LYS A 95 -27.98 12.21 -7.66
CA LYS A 95 -28.73 11.45 -6.64
C LYS A 95 -30.11 12.05 -6.41
N THR A 96 -30.26 13.37 -6.42
CA THR A 96 -31.59 14.03 -6.30
C THR A 96 -32.46 13.82 -7.53
N THR A 97 -31.87 13.70 -8.73
CA THR A 97 -32.56 13.29 -9.96
C THR A 97 -32.94 11.80 -9.98
N GLY A 98 -32.70 11.05 -8.90
CA GLY A 98 -33.07 9.64 -8.78
C GLY A 98 -32.10 8.67 -9.46
N LEU A 99 -30.96 9.14 -9.98
CA LEU A 99 -29.96 8.28 -10.60
C LEU A 99 -29.28 7.42 -9.53
N LYS A 100 -29.39 6.09 -9.65
CA LYS A 100 -28.75 5.15 -8.72
C LYS A 100 -27.24 5.13 -8.98
N LEU A 101 -26.47 5.66 -8.04
CA LEU A 101 -25.01 5.66 -8.11
C LEU A 101 -24.44 4.30 -7.65
N GLY A 102 -23.41 3.82 -8.36
CA GLY A 102 -22.77 2.52 -8.11
C GLY A 102 -23.35 1.39 -8.97
N ASN A 103 -22.65 0.25 -9.00
CA ASN A 103 -23.11 -0.96 -9.69
C ASN A 103 -23.53 -2.03 -8.67
N PRO A 104 -24.82 -2.14 -8.32
CA PRO A 104 -25.28 -3.14 -7.37
C PRO A 104 -25.48 -4.53 -8.00
N THR A 105 -25.52 -4.66 -9.34
CA THR A 105 -25.94 -5.91 -10.00
C THR A 105 -24.89 -7.01 -9.96
N ASN A 106 -23.61 -6.64 -9.92
CA ASN A 106 -22.51 -7.60 -9.94
C ASN A 106 -21.89 -7.88 -8.56
N THR A 107 -22.44 -7.36 -7.46
CA THR A 107 -21.81 -7.48 -6.13
C THR A 107 -21.72 -8.94 -5.66
N ALA A 108 -22.78 -9.72 -5.84
CA ALA A 108 -22.78 -11.15 -5.54
C ALA A 108 -21.82 -11.93 -6.45
N GLU A 109 -21.80 -11.62 -7.74
CA GLU A 109 -20.93 -12.28 -8.72
C GLU A 109 -19.45 -11.94 -8.49
N ALA A 110 -19.14 -10.67 -8.23
CA ALA A 110 -17.81 -10.20 -7.88
C ALA A 110 -17.33 -10.82 -6.56
N ALA A 111 -18.19 -10.91 -5.55
CA ALA A 111 -17.89 -11.59 -4.29
C ALA A 111 -17.62 -13.08 -4.51
N ALA A 112 -18.41 -13.77 -5.35
CA ALA A 112 -18.20 -15.17 -5.67
C ALA A 112 -16.88 -15.40 -6.43
N ARG A 113 -16.57 -14.55 -7.42
CA ARG A 113 -15.29 -14.58 -8.15
C ARG A 113 -14.11 -14.32 -7.20
N GLY A 114 -14.22 -13.32 -6.33
CA GLY A 114 -13.21 -13.01 -5.31
C GLY A 114 -12.98 -14.17 -4.34
N ARG A 115 -14.05 -14.83 -3.88
CA ARG A 115 -13.97 -16.02 -3.03
C ARG A 115 -13.25 -17.17 -3.73
N LYS A 116 -13.57 -17.44 -5.01
CA LYS A 116 -12.89 -18.48 -5.80
C LYS A 116 -11.39 -18.23 -5.92
N ILE A 117 -10.98 -16.97 -6.14
CA ILE A 117 -9.55 -16.60 -6.21
C ILE A 117 -8.91 -16.79 -4.83
N SER A 118 -9.54 -16.29 -3.76
CA SER A 118 -9.01 -16.40 -2.41
C SER A 118 -8.84 -17.86 -1.94
N ILE A 119 -9.76 -18.76 -2.30
CA ILE A 119 -9.64 -20.19 -2.03
C ILE A 119 -8.42 -20.76 -2.76
N ARG A 120 -8.29 -20.51 -4.07
CA ARG A 120 -7.14 -21.00 -4.85
C ARG A 120 -5.80 -20.51 -4.31
N GLU A 121 -5.73 -19.26 -3.86
CA GLU A 121 -4.51 -18.70 -3.25
C GLU A 121 -4.21 -19.34 -1.90
N ALA A 122 -5.23 -19.60 -1.08
CA ALA A 122 -5.08 -20.33 0.17
C ALA A 122 -4.59 -21.77 -0.05
N ASP A 123 -5.16 -22.48 -1.03
CA ASP A 123 -4.74 -23.85 -1.39
C ASP A 123 -3.29 -23.89 -1.87
N ARG A 124 -2.90 -22.94 -2.74
CA ARG A 124 -1.52 -22.81 -3.23
C ARG A 124 -0.54 -22.53 -2.09
N PHE A 125 -0.93 -21.64 -1.17
CA PHE A 125 -0.12 -21.35 0.01
C PHE A 125 0.01 -22.58 0.92
N ALA A 126 -1.09 -23.30 1.16
CA ALA A 126 -1.08 -24.53 1.93
C ALA A 126 -0.11 -25.56 1.33
N GLN A 127 -0.14 -25.78 0.00
CA GLN A 127 0.80 -26.67 -0.70
C GLN A 127 2.27 -26.30 -0.47
N THR A 128 2.58 -25.01 -0.31
CA THR A 128 3.95 -24.55 -0.04
C THR A 128 4.39 -24.86 1.40
N VAL A 129 3.46 -24.86 2.35
CA VAL A 129 3.75 -25.01 3.79
C VAL A 129 3.58 -26.44 4.30
N LEU A 130 2.71 -27.24 3.68
CA LEU A 130 2.45 -28.64 4.07
C LEU A 130 3.73 -29.49 4.19
N PRO A 131 4.73 -29.40 3.30
CA PRO A 131 5.98 -30.15 3.47
C PRO A 131 6.76 -29.77 4.74
N ILE A 132 6.70 -28.49 5.13
CA ILE A 132 7.33 -27.99 6.37
C ILE A 132 6.59 -28.54 7.58
N ILE A 133 5.25 -28.53 7.56
CA ILE A 133 4.42 -29.11 8.62
C ILE A 133 4.71 -30.61 8.77
N ALA A 134 4.77 -31.36 7.67
CA ALA A 134 5.10 -32.78 7.67
C ALA A 134 6.51 -33.06 8.21
N SER A 135 7.49 -32.18 7.93
CA SER A 135 8.83 -32.25 8.54
C SER A 135 8.79 -32.06 10.05
N ILE A 136 7.98 -31.13 10.55
CA ILE A 136 7.82 -30.88 11.98
C ILE A 136 7.11 -32.06 12.66
N GLN A 137 6.09 -32.65 12.02
CA GLN A 137 5.41 -33.84 12.54
C GLN A 137 6.36 -35.03 12.65
N ARG A 138 7.24 -35.24 11.66
CA ARG A 138 8.28 -36.29 11.71
C ARG A 138 9.29 -36.09 12.83
N SER A 139 9.49 -34.87 13.32
CA SER A 139 10.29 -34.60 14.53
C SER A 139 9.55 -34.87 15.85
N GLY A 140 8.34 -35.41 15.81
CA GLY A 140 7.54 -35.79 16.99
C GLY A 140 6.54 -34.73 17.47
N ILE A 141 6.47 -33.56 16.81
CA ILE A 141 5.54 -32.49 17.18
C ILE A 141 4.26 -32.63 16.36
N THR A 142 3.21 -33.20 16.96
CA THR A 142 1.93 -33.46 16.28
C THR A 142 0.79 -32.57 16.74
N SER A 143 0.92 -31.89 17.88
CA SER A 143 -0.13 -30.99 18.38
C SER A 143 -0.20 -29.70 17.56
N LEU A 144 -1.43 -29.21 17.29
CA LEU A 144 -1.63 -27.97 16.52
C LEU A 144 -0.92 -26.76 17.15
N ARG A 145 -0.89 -26.69 18.49
CA ARG A 145 -0.14 -25.65 19.22
C ARG A 145 1.36 -25.81 19.02
N GLY A 146 1.90 -27.03 19.10
CA GLY A 146 3.31 -27.31 18.85
C GLY A 146 3.72 -26.96 17.42
N LEU A 147 2.87 -27.29 16.43
CA LEU A 147 3.08 -26.93 15.03
C LEU A 147 3.13 -25.41 14.83
N ALA A 148 2.21 -24.65 15.42
CA ALA A 148 2.20 -23.19 15.33
C ALA A 148 3.50 -22.58 15.92
N ILE A 149 3.92 -23.05 17.09
CA ILE A 149 5.16 -22.60 17.74
C ILE A 149 6.37 -22.95 16.86
N ALA A 150 6.45 -24.18 16.36
CA ALA A 150 7.56 -24.63 15.52
C ALA A 150 7.65 -23.84 14.20
N LEU A 151 6.53 -23.54 13.55
CA LEU A 151 6.49 -22.71 12.33
C LEU A 151 6.98 -21.28 12.61
N ASN A 152 6.54 -20.68 13.72
CA ASN A 152 6.99 -19.35 14.14
C ASN A 152 8.50 -19.33 14.47
N ASN A 153 8.99 -20.35 15.18
CA ASN A 153 10.42 -20.47 15.52
C ASN A 153 11.29 -20.65 14.27
N ARG A 154 10.78 -21.35 13.25
CA ARG A 154 11.42 -21.47 11.92
C ARG A 154 11.26 -20.23 11.04
N ARG A 155 10.67 -19.14 11.56
CA ARG A 155 10.38 -17.88 10.85
C ARG A 155 9.52 -18.04 9.59
N VAL A 156 8.71 -19.10 9.53
CA VAL A 156 7.73 -19.26 8.46
C VAL A 156 6.58 -18.31 8.72
N ARG A 157 6.28 -17.42 7.77
CA ARG A 157 5.19 -16.45 7.87
C ARG A 157 3.90 -17.00 7.25
N THR A 158 2.75 -16.55 7.74
CA THR A 158 1.46 -16.88 7.10
C THR A 158 1.29 -16.12 5.77
N ALA A 159 0.27 -16.47 4.98
CA ALA A 159 -0.02 -15.80 3.70
C ALA A 159 -0.19 -14.27 3.82
N ARG A 160 -0.57 -13.77 5.00
CA ARG A 160 -0.73 -12.33 5.31
C ARG A 160 0.46 -11.76 6.09
N ASN A 161 1.62 -12.42 6.02
CA ASN A 161 2.85 -12.05 6.72
C ASN A 161 2.77 -12.04 8.28
N GLY A 162 1.75 -12.71 8.84
CA GLY A 162 1.54 -12.82 10.28
C GLY A 162 2.24 -14.02 10.92
N GLN A 163 2.07 -14.15 12.24
CA GLN A 163 2.46 -15.35 13.00
C GLN A 163 1.43 -16.47 12.86
N TRP A 164 1.89 -17.71 12.99
CA TRP A 164 1.04 -18.89 13.05
C TRP A 164 0.31 -18.99 14.38
N GLN A 165 -0.99 -19.22 14.28
CA GLN A 165 -1.88 -19.54 15.38
C GLN A 165 -2.48 -20.92 15.15
N VAL A 166 -3.02 -21.52 16.21
CA VAL A 166 -3.65 -22.86 16.17
C VAL A 166 -4.74 -22.94 15.08
N SER A 167 -5.55 -21.90 14.94
CA SER A 167 -6.58 -21.78 13.90
C SER A 167 -6.00 -21.85 12.48
N ASN A 168 -4.89 -21.15 12.23
CA ASN A 168 -4.22 -21.14 10.94
C ASN A 168 -3.65 -22.52 10.59
N VAL A 169 -3.03 -23.20 11.56
CA VAL A 169 -2.54 -24.57 11.36
C VAL A 169 -3.70 -25.52 11.08
N ARG A 170 -4.81 -25.40 11.82
CA ARG A 170 -6.01 -26.21 11.58
C ARG A 170 -6.55 -26.01 10.17
N ASN A 171 -6.63 -24.77 9.71
CA ASN A 171 -7.17 -24.44 8.38
C ASN A 171 -6.27 -24.93 7.23
N VAL A 172 -4.97 -25.09 7.46
CA VAL A 172 -4.04 -25.63 6.46
C VAL A 172 -4.07 -27.16 6.40
N LEU A 173 -4.48 -27.81 7.51
CA LEU A 173 -4.57 -29.27 7.63
C LEU A 173 -5.98 -29.83 7.39
N ALA A 174 -6.99 -28.96 7.27
CA ALA A 174 -8.38 -29.32 6.98
C ALA A 174 -8.56 -29.52 5.47
#